data_AF-A0A2V7HRG9-F1
#
_entry.id   AF-A0A2V7HRG9-F1
#
_cell.length_a   1.000
_cell.length_b   1.000
_cell.length_c   1.000
_cell.angle_alpha   90.00
_cell.angle_beta   90.00
_cell.angle_gamma   90.00
#
_symmetry.space_group_name_H-M   'P 1'
#
loop_
_entity.id
_entity.type
_entity.pdbx_description
1 polymer ?
#
loop_
_entity_poly.entity_id
_entity_poly.type
_entity_poly.pdbx_seq_one_letter_code
_entity_poly.pdbx_strand_id
1 'polypeptide(L)'
;MVCKVARSKLFQYMDGELPEEQAFALESHLAACPDCRRLAELERSFRERYVEPLRPAPAPQRVRAQVTRFLDALPDRQPAAQRVPTFLRAGPLAGLALFVLGSLLGVGLGRLLGHGGERPWNRPETSLVRLAAVSVEQHQKLTRGILPYDIQRVAPKAAEQWFKGRLSFNV
;
A
#
# COMPACT_ATOMS: atom_id res chain seq x y z
N MET A 1 -8.60 21.72 -8.32
CA MET A 1 -7.77 20.69 -7.66
C MET A 1 -6.34 21.22 -7.47
N VAL A 2 -5.64 20.84 -6.39
CA VAL A 2 -4.22 21.20 -6.16
C VAL A 2 -3.27 20.09 -6.62
N CYS A 3 -2.02 20.43 -6.98
CA CYS A 3 -1.07 19.50 -7.59
C CYS A 3 -0.83 18.22 -6.79
N LYS A 4 -0.76 18.31 -5.45
CA LYS A 4 -0.59 17.13 -4.58
C LYS A 4 -1.72 16.11 -4.78
N VAL A 5 -2.96 16.59 -4.83
CA VAL A 5 -4.15 15.75 -5.02
C VAL A 5 -4.22 15.23 -6.45
N ALA A 6 -3.84 16.04 -7.44
CA ALA A 6 -3.78 15.60 -8.83
C ALA A 6 -2.81 14.43 -9.02
N ARG A 7 -1.60 14.55 -8.48
CA ARG A 7 -0.57 13.50 -8.56
C ARG A 7 -0.99 12.21 -7.86
N SER A 8 -1.65 12.30 -6.70
CA SER A 8 -2.13 11.10 -5.99
C SER A 8 -3.26 10.37 -6.73
N LYS A 9 -4.04 11.07 -7.56
CA LYS A 9 -5.17 10.51 -8.32
C LYS A 9 -4.80 10.06 -9.73
N LEU A 10 -3.58 10.35 -10.18
CA LEU A 10 -3.15 10.10 -11.55
C LEU A 10 -3.23 8.63 -11.95
N PHE A 11 -2.79 7.71 -11.09
CA PHE A 11 -2.82 6.27 -11.35
C PHE A 11 -4.24 5.72 -11.47
N GLN A 12 -5.11 6.03 -10.50
CA GLN A 12 -6.53 5.66 -10.54
C GLN A 12 -7.22 6.18 -11.81
N TYR A 13 -6.89 7.40 -12.24
CA TYR A 13 -7.40 7.95 -13.49
C TYR A 13 -6.93 7.16 -14.72
N MET A 14 -5.65 6.78 -14.79
CA MET A 14 -5.13 6.00 -15.91
C MET A 14 -5.65 4.56 -15.94
N ASP A 15 -6.04 4.03 -14.79
CA ASP A 15 -6.66 2.70 -14.67
C ASP A 15 -8.18 2.74 -14.92
N GLY A 16 -8.78 3.93 -15.09
CA GLY A 16 -10.22 4.11 -15.30
C GLY A 16 -11.06 3.92 -14.03
N GLU A 17 -10.43 3.95 -12.85
CA GLU A 17 -11.07 3.72 -11.55
C GLU A 17 -11.59 5.00 -10.89
N LEU A 18 -11.27 6.17 -11.47
CA LEU A 18 -11.66 7.46 -10.90
C LEU A 18 -13.13 7.78 -11.26
N PRO A 19 -13.98 8.17 -10.29
CA PRO A 19 -15.35 8.60 -10.57
C PRO A 19 -15.39 9.80 -11.53
N GLU A 20 -16.43 9.89 -12.37
CA GLU A 20 -16.54 10.88 -13.45
C GLU A 20 -16.30 12.33 -13.01
N GLU A 21 -16.92 12.75 -11.90
CA GLU A 21 -16.71 14.11 -11.34
C GLU A 21 -15.24 14.38 -10.99
N GLN A 22 -14.56 13.37 -10.47
CA GLN A 22 -13.15 13.48 -10.08
C GLN A 22 -12.22 13.41 -11.30
N ALA A 23 -12.60 12.65 -12.34
CA ALA A 23 -11.89 12.59 -13.60
C ALA A 23 -11.91 13.96 -14.28
N PHE A 24 -13.08 14.57 -14.38
CA PHE A 24 -13.23 15.93 -14.91
C PHE A 24 -12.41 16.97 -14.11
N ALA A 25 -12.43 16.88 -12.78
CA ALA A 25 -11.63 17.77 -11.92
C ALA A 25 -10.11 17.57 -12.08
N LEU A 26 -9.66 16.37 -12.46
CA LEU A 26 -8.26 16.07 -12.76
C LEU A 26 -7.89 16.55 -14.16
N GLU A 27 -8.72 16.28 -15.16
CA GLU A 27 -8.51 16.72 -16.55
C GLU A 27 -8.39 18.25 -16.65
N SER A 28 -9.30 18.98 -15.99
CA SER A 28 -9.22 20.44 -15.89
C SER A 28 -7.92 20.91 -15.23
N HIS A 29 -7.41 20.19 -14.23
CA HIS A 29 -6.11 20.50 -13.62
C HIS A 29 -4.94 20.20 -14.56
N LEU A 30 -4.96 19.09 -15.30
CA LEU A 30 -3.91 18.74 -16.27
C LEU A 30 -3.87 19.73 -17.45
N ALA A 31 -5.01 20.29 -17.84
CA ALA A 31 -5.07 21.38 -18.82
C ALA A 31 -4.38 22.64 -18.29
N ALA A 32 -4.62 23.01 -17.03
CA ALA A 32 -4.09 24.23 -16.42
C ALA A 32 -2.65 24.12 -15.88
N CYS A 33 -2.16 22.92 -15.54
CA CYS A 33 -0.85 22.71 -14.88
C CYS A 33 0.12 21.91 -15.76
N PRO A 34 1.13 22.57 -16.37
CA PRO A 34 2.11 21.90 -17.24
C PRO A 34 2.92 20.80 -16.54
N ASP A 35 3.26 20.97 -15.26
CA ASP A 35 4.07 19.99 -14.53
C ASP A 35 3.30 18.70 -14.26
N CYS A 36 2.03 18.80 -13.89
CA CYS A 36 1.17 17.63 -13.70
C CYS A 36 0.86 16.96 -15.04
N ARG A 37 0.70 17.74 -16.11
CA ARG A 37 0.55 17.20 -17.48
C ARG A 37 1.78 16.42 -17.93
N ARG A 38 2.99 16.96 -17.73
CA ARG A 38 4.25 16.27 -18.05
C ARG A 38 4.37 14.94 -17.31
N LEU A 39 3.97 14.90 -16.04
CA LEU A 39 3.97 13.66 -15.26
C LEU A 39 2.99 12.61 -15.84
N ALA A 40 1.79 13.05 -16.24
CA ALA A 40 0.81 12.18 -16.88
C ALA A 40 1.30 11.62 -18.22
N GLU A 41 1.96 12.46 -19.03
CA GLU A 41 2.56 12.06 -20.30
C GLU A 41 3.72 11.07 -20.10
N LEU A 42 4.58 11.30 -19.11
CA LEU A 42 5.67 10.37 -18.76
C LEU A 42 5.13 8.98 -18.41
N GLU A 43 4.13 8.92 -17.54
CA GLU A 43 3.54 7.63 -17.13
C GLU A 43 2.81 6.94 -18.29
N ARG A 44 2.11 7.69 -19.14
CA ARG A 44 1.51 7.13 -20.37
C ARG A 44 2.58 6.53 -21.28
N SER A 45 3.66 7.26 -21.53
CA SER A 45 4.76 6.79 -22.39
C SER A 45 5.48 5.58 -21.79
N PHE A 46 5.58 5.52 -20.46
CA PHE A 46 6.14 4.37 -19.76
C PHE A 46 5.26 3.14 -19.97
N ARG A 47 3.94 3.26 -19.78
CA ARG A 47 3.00 2.17 -19.97
C ARG A 47 3.01 1.65 -21.42
N GLU A 48 2.95 2.56 -22.39
CA GLU A 48 2.98 2.20 -23.81
C GLU A 48 4.27 1.49 -24.22
N ARG A 49 5.43 1.91 -23.68
CA ARG A 49 6.74 1.36 -24.07
C ARG A 49 7.12 0.09 -23.32
N TYR A 50 6.77 -0.01 -22.05
CA TYR A 50 7.28 -1.07 -21.18
C TYR A 50 6.21 -1.99 -20.63
N VAL A 51 4.97 -1.53 -20.45
CA VAL A 51 3.91 -2.35 -19.83
C VAL A 51 3.09 -3.06 -20.90
N GLU A 52 2.62 -2.34 -21.91
CA GLU A 52 1.71 -2.89 -22.93
C GLU A 52 2.36 -4.01 -23.76
N PRO A 53 3.63 -3.92 -24.20
CA PRO A 53 4.27 -5.02 -24.93
C PRO A 53 4.49 -6.28 -24.09
N LEU A 54 4.53 -6.14 -22.76
CA LEU A 54 4.67 -7.25 -21.82
C LEU A 54 3.33 -7.84 -21.40
N ARG A 55 2.20 -7.27 -21.83
CA ARG A 55 0.90 -7.85 -21.53
C ARG A 55 0.78 -9.24 -22.16
N PRO A 56 0.31 -10.24 -21.42
CA PRO A 56 0.02 -11.55 -21.98
C PRO A 56 -0.99 -11.43 -23.12
N ALA A 57 -0.89 -12.35 -24.08
CA ALA A 57 -1.90 -12.48 -25.13
C ALA A 57 -3.31 -12.57 -24.50
N PRO A 58 -4.33 -11.98 -25.17
CA PRO A 58 -5.68 -12.02 -24.65
C PRO A 58 -6.11 -13.46 -24.36
N ALA A 59 -6.69 -13.67 -23.18
CA ALA A 59 -7.14 -15.01 -22.78
C ALA A 59 -8.09 -15.62 -23.84
N PRO A 60 -7.95 -16.91 -24.17
CA PRO A 60 -8.83 -17.59 -25.12
C PRO A 60 -10.31 -17.39 -24.79
N GLN A 61 -11.17 -17.26 -25.81
CA GLN A 61 -12.60 -16.97 -25.62
C GLN A 61 -13.29 -17.96 -24.65
N ARG A 62 -12.92 -19.25 -24.70
CA ARG A 62 -13.42 -20.27 -23.77
C ARG A 62 -13.12 -19.93 -22.31
N VAL A 63 -11.88 -19.53 -21.99
CA VAL A 63 -11.46 -19.18 -20.63
C VAL A 63 -12.19 -17.91 -20.18
N ARG A 64 -12.28 -16.90 -21.06
CA ARG A 64 -13.05 -15.68 -20.77
C ARG A 64 -14.50 -16.01 -20.43
N ALA A 65 -15.19 -16.79 -21.27
CA ALA A 65 -16.57 -17.18 -21.05
C ALA A 65 -16.77 -17.98 -19.75
N GLN A 66 -15.82 -18.85 -19.41
CA GLN A 66 -15.87 -19.60 -18.16
C GLN A 66 -15.72 -18.69 -16.93
N VAL A 67 -14.78 -17.74 -16.98
CA VAL A 67 -14.59 -16.76 -15.89
C VAL A 67 -15.80 -15.86 -15.75
N THR A 68 -16.37 -15.34 -16.85
CA THR A 68 -17.58 -14.52 -16.81
C THR A 68 -18.73 -15.27 -16.14
N ARG A 69 -19.02 -16.51 -16.56
CA ARG A 69 -20.07 -17.34 -15.92
C ARG A 69 -19.80 -17.57 -14.44
N PHE A 70 -18.54 -17.76 -14.06
CA PHE A 70 -18.18 -17.95 -12.65
C PHE A 70 -18.45 -16.68 -11.84
N LEU A 71 -18.08 -15.51 -12.37
CA LEU A 71 -18.33 -14.21 -11.73
C LEU A 71 -19.83 -13.91 -11.62
N ASP A 72 -20.61 -14.19 -12.67
CA ASP A 72 -22.07 -14.01 -12.68
C ASP A 72 -22.78 -14.92 -11.67
N ALA A 73 -22.19 -16.08 -11.38
CA ALA A 73 -22.70 -17.03 -10.39
C ALA A 73 -22.31 -16.66 -8.95
N LEU A 74 -21.40 -15.69 -8.74
CA LEU A 74 -21.10 -15.21 -7.40
C LEU A 74 -22.33 -14.48 -6.87
N PRO A 75 -22.81 -14.81 -5.67
CA PRO A 75 -23.88 -14.05 -5.05
C PRO A 75 -23.40 -12.61 -4.90
N ASP A 76 -24.23 -11.67 -5.36
CA ASP A 76 -24.01 -10.26 -5.16
C ASP A 76 -23.76 -10.06 -3.66
N ARG A 77 -22.54 -9.66 -3.29
CA ARG A 77 -22.28 -9.14 -1.94
C ARG A 77 -22.97 -7.79 -1.88
N GLN A 78 -24.29 -7.82 -1.77
CA GLN A 78 -25.03 -6.76 -1.12
C GLN A 78 -24.26 -6.49 0.17
N PRO A 79 -23.72 -5.27 0.40
CA PRO A 79 -23.22 -4.94 1.71
C PRO A 79 -24.42 -5.20 2.59
N ALA A 80 -24.36 -6.28 3.38
CA ALA A 80 -25.41 -6.60 4.32
C ALA A 80 -25.50 -5.32 5.15
N ALA A 81 -26.54 -4.54 4.90
CA ALA A 81 -26.82 -3.34 5.65
C ALA A 81 -26.99 -3.89 7.05
N GLN A 82 -25.90 -3.83 7.83
CA GLN A 82 -25.84 -4.44 9.14
C GLN A 82 -26.94 -3.72 9.88
N ARG A 83 -28.08 -4.38 10.04
CA ARG A 83 -29.16 -3.92 10.88
C ARG A 83 -28.61 -4.01 12.28
N VAL A 84 -27.82 -3.00 12.65
CA VAL A 84 -27.26 -2.88 13.99
C VAL A 84 -28.49 -2.78 14.89
N PRO A 85 -28.70 -3.74 15.80
CA PRO A 85 -29.88 -3.73 16.64
C PRO A 85 -29.99 -2.38 17.36
N THR A 86 -31.20 -1.82 17.45
CA THR A 86 -31.42 -0.49 18.06
C THR A 86 -30.93 -0.38 19.50
N PHE A 87 -30.82 -1.50 20.23
CA PHE A 87 -30.24 -1.51 21.58
C PHE A 87 -28.74 -1.19 21.63
N LEU A 88 -27.98 -1.44 20.54
CA LEU A 88 -26.59 -1.00 20.39
C LEU A 88 -26.46 0.50 20.11
N ARG A 89 -27.56 1.19 19.73
CA ARG A 89 -27.59 2.66 19.59
C ARG A 89 -27.80 3.38 20.93
N ALA A 90 -28.25 2.69 21.97
CA ALA A 90 -28.44 3.25 23.32
C ALA A 90 -27.21 3.11 24.24
N GLY A 91 -26.19 2.34 23.83
CA GLY A 91 -24.95 2.15 24.58
C GLY A 91 -23.94 3.31 24.63
N PRO A 92 -23.89 4.31 23.71
CA PRO A 92 -22.77 5.24 23.68
C PRO A 92 -22.81 6.25 24.84
N LEU A 93 -23.98 6.62 25.37
CA LEU A 93 -24.07 7.54 26.52
C LEU A 93 -23.61 6.90 27.83
N ALA A 94 -23.99 5.63 28.07
CA ALA A 94 -23.53 4.89 29.24
C ALA A 94 -22.03 4.54 29.15
N GLY A 95 -21.54 4.21 27.95
CA GLY A 95 -20.12 3.96 27.70
C GLY A 95 -19.26 5.22 27.90
N LEU A 96 -19.72 6.39 27.45
CA LEU A 96 -18.99 7.65 27.60
C LEU A 96 -18.93 8.10 29.07
N ALA A 97 -20.01 7.91 29.84
CA ALA A 97 -20.03 8.22 31.26
C ALA A 97 -19.03 7.34 32.06
N LEU A 98 -18.97 6.04 31.76
CA LEU A 98 -18.00 5.12 32.38
C LEU A 98 -16.55 5.45 31.95
N PHE A 99 -16.33 5.86 30.70
CA PHE A 99 -15.01 6.25 30.21
C PHE A 99 -14.51 7.55 30.85
N VAL A 100 -15.39 8.55 31.00
CA VAL A 100 -15.08 9.82 31.66
C VAL A 100 -14.80 9.59 33.15
N LEU A 101 -15.61 8.78 33.82
CA LEU A 101 -15.40 8.46 35.24
C LEU A 101 -14.11 7.65 35.46
N GLY A 102 -13.85 6.65 34.61
CA GLY A 102 -12.63 5.84 34.66
C GLY A 102 -11.36 6.61 34.29
N SER A 103 -11.43 7.57 33.37
CA SER A 103 -10.30 8.42 33.02
C SER A 103 -10.00 9.49 34.08
N LEU A 104 -11.03 10.06 34.74
CA LEU A 104 -10.84 10.96 35.88
C LEU A 104 -10.23 10.24 37.09
N LEU A 105 -10.69 9.02 37.39
CA LEU A 105 -10.11 8.17 38.44
C LEU A 105 -8.69 7.70 38.09
N GLY A 106 -8.45 7.29 36.85
CA GLY A 106 -7.14 6.80 36.38
C GLY A 106 -6.07 7.89 36.31
N VAL A 107 -6.41 9.10 35.87
CA VAL A 107 -5.49 10.26 35.85
C VAL A 107 -5.24 10.77 37.26
N GLY A 108 -6.26 10.74 38.14
CA GLY A 108 -6.12 11.11 39.55
C GLY A 108 -5.19 10.17 40.32
N LEU A 109 -5.40 8.85 40.22
CA LEU A 109 -4.52 7.85 40.84
C LEU A 109 -3.12 7.81 40.21
N GLY A 110 -3.01 7.99 38.88
CA GLY A 110 -1.73 7.99 38.18
C GLY A 110 -0.82 9.15 38.58
N ARG A 111 -1.38 10.30 38.95
CA ARG A 111 -0.62 11.43 39.52
C ARG A 111 -0.22 11.21 40.97
N LEU A 112 -0.97 10.41 41.73
CA LEU A 112 -0.67 10.11 43.13
C LEU A 112 0.35 8.98 43.30
N LEU A 113 0.36 8.00 42.39
CA LEU A 113 1.19 6.78 42.47
C LEU A 113 2.46 6.82 41.61
N GLY A 114 2.81 7.98 41.04
CA GLY A 114 4.11 8.21 40.40
C GLY A 114 4.49 7.20 39.31
N HIS A 115 3.52 6.60 38.62
CA HIS A 115 3.80 5.70 37.50
C HIS A 115 3.96 6.51 36.23
N GLY A 116 5.22 6.72 35.83
CA GLY A 116 5.61 7.22 34.51
C GLY A 116 5.12 6.26 33.42
N GLY A 117 3.85 6.38 33.06
CA GLY A 117 3.22 5.58 32.02
C GLY A 117 3.73 6.01 30.65
N GLU A 118 4.58 5.18 30.07
CA GLU A 118 5.00 5.29 28.68
C GLU A 118 3.77 5.32 27.77
N ARG A 119 3.73 6.29 26.84
CA ARG A 119 2.57 6.49 25.97
C ARG A 119 2.45 5.31 24.98
N PRO A 120 1.30 4.61 24.91
CA PRO A 120 1.13 3.43 24.05
C PRO A 120 0.97 3.75 22.56
N TRP A 121 1.14 5.02 22.15
CA TRP A 121 1.01 5.47 20.76
C TRP A 121 2.32 5.43 19.95
N ASN A 122 3.45 5.12 20.57
CA ASN A 122 4.69 4.78 19.85
C ASN A 122 4.64 3.31 19.40
N ARG A 123 3.67 2.96 18.55
CA ARG A 123 3.84 1.76 17.72
C ARG A 123 4.91 2.10 16.70
N PRO A 124 6.02 1.35 16.59
CA PRO A 124 7.01 1.59 15.55
C PRO A 124 6.29 1.44 14.21
N GLU A 125 6.25 2.53 13.45
CA GLU A 125 5.67 2.54 12.12
C GLU A 125 6.32 1.44 11.28
N THR A 126 5.53 0.40 11.00
CA THR A 126 5.52 -0.33 9.73
C THR A 126 6.85 -0.92 9.24
N SER A 127 7.01 -2.21 9.51
CA SER A 127 8.00 -3.10 8.88
C SER A 127 8.14 -2.92 7.35
N LEU A 128 7.04 -2.67 6.63
CA LEU A 128 7.03 -2.56 5.16
C LEU A 128 7.69 -1.28 4.63
N VAL A 129 7.43 -0.13 5.26
CA VAL A 129 8.06 1.15 4.85
C VAL A 129 9.55 1.10 5.12
N ARG A 130 9.94 0.53 6.26
CA ARG A 130 11.36 0.30 6.59
C ARG A 130 12.02 -0.66 5.61
N LEU A 131 11.35 -1.76 5.25
CA LEU A 131 11.85 -2.71 4.26
C LEU A 131 12.05 -2.04 2.90
N ALA A 132 11.06 -1.28 2.43
CA ALA A 132 11.15 -0.56 1.16
C ALA A 132 12.31 0.45 1.15
N ALA A 133 12.46 1.23 2.22
CA ALA A 133 13.56 2.19 2.36
C ALA A 133 14.93 1.50 2.32
N VAL A 134 15.09 0.38 3.03
CA VAL A 134 16.32 -0.41 3.04
C VAL A 134 16.61 -1.02 1.65
N SER A 135 15.59 -1.53 0.96
CA SER A 135 15.76 -2.08 -0.41
C SER A 135 16.21 -1.01 -1.41
N VAL A 136 15.63 0.19 -1.35
CA VAL A 136 16.04 1.31 -2.23
C VAL A 136 17.48 1.73 -1.95
N GLU A 137 17.85 1.87 -0.67
CA GLU A 137 19.21 2.22 -0.28
C GLU A 137 20.24 1.20 -0.77
N GLN A 138 19.95 -0.10 -0.65
CA GLN A 138 20.81 -1.18 -1.14
C GLN A 138 21.00 -1.13 -2.65
N HIS A 139 19.91 -0.94 -3.41
CA HIS A 139 19.99 -0.84 -4.87
C HIS A 139 20.80 0.38 -5.33
N GLN A 140 20.65 1.52 -4.65
CA GLN A 140 21.44 2.73 -4.92
C GLN A 140 22.94 2.52 -4.64
N LYS A 141 23.29 1.81 -3.57
CA LYS A 141 24.70 1.48 -3.28
C LYS A 141 25.30 0.53 -4.31
N LEU A 142 24.54 -0.46 -4.77
CA LEU A 142 24.96 -1.39 -5.82
C LEU A 142 25.22 -0.67 -7.15
N THR A 143 24.26 0.15 -7.60
CA THR A 143 24.37 0.90 -8.87
C THR A 143 25.48 1.93 -8.87
N ARG A 144 25.81 2.50 -7.70
CA ARG A 144 26.94 3.43 -7.53
C ARG A 144 28.29 2.72 -7.32
N GLY A 145 28.33 1.39 -7.32
CA GLY A 145 29.55 0.61 -7.07
C GLY A 145 30.08 0.69 -5.63
N ILE A 146 29.28 1.21 -4.70
CA ILE A 146 29.61 1.35 -3.27
C ILE A 146 29.43 0.00 -2.56
N LEU A 147 28.55 -0.86 -3.09
CA LEU A 147 28.34 -2.23 -2.62
C LEU A 147 28.66 -3.20 -3.75
N PRO A 148 29.93 -3.61 -3.92
CA PRO A 148 30.30 -4.58 -4.95
C PRO A 148 29.68 -5.95 -4.63
N TYR A 149 29.41 -6.74 -5.67
CA TYR A 149 29.00 -8.14 -5.46
C TYR A 149 30.13 -8.89 -4.77
N ASP A 150 29.81 -9.59 -3.68
CA ASP A 150 30.74 -10.48 -2.97
C ASP A 150 31.22 -11.65 -3.86
N ILE A 151 30.43 -12.00 -4.88
CA ILE A 151 30.75 -13.02 -5.86
C ILE A 151 30.56 -12.43 -7.26
N GLN A 152 31.63 -12.41 -8.05
CA GLN A 152 31.57 -12.01 -9.46
C GLN A 152 32.13 -13.12 -10.34
N ARG A 153 31.30 -13.66 -11.24
CA ARG A 153 31.71 -14.56 -12.33
C ARG A 153 32.54 -15.78 -11.86
N VAL A 154 32.20 -16.36 -10.71
CA VAL A 154 32.86 -17.59 -10.24
C VAL A 154 32.16 -18.83 -10.79
N ALA A 155 32.91 -19.93 -10.92
CA ALA A 155 32.33 -21.22 -11.27
C ALA A 155 31.31 -21.68 -10.20
N PRO A 156 30.22 -22.40 -10.56
CA PRO A 156 29.18 -22.79 -9.60
C PRO A 156 29.70 -23.47 -8.33
N LYS A 157 30.70 -24.32 -8.45
CA LYS A 157 31.35 -25.02 -7.31
C LYS A 157 32.06 -24.07 -6.34
N ALA A 158 32.63 -22.99 -6.85
CA ALA A 158 33.26 -21.96 -6.01
C ALA A 158 32.22 -21.10 -5.29
N ALA A 159 31.06 -20.85 -5.91
CA ALA A 159 29.93 -20.20 -5.25
C ALA A 159 29.35 -21.08 -4.13
N GLU A 160 29.15 -22.38 -4.38
CA GLU A 160 28.68 -23.35 -3.38
C GLU A 160 29.59 -23.37 -2.14
N GLN A 161 30.92 -23.43 -2.35
CA GLN A 161 31.89 -23.37 -1.27
C GLN A 161 31.83 -22.05 -0.48
N TRP A 162 31.63 -20.92 -1.17
CA TRP A 162 31.46 -19.62 -0.52
C TRP A 162 30.22 -19.58 0.40
N PHE A 163 29.13 -20.23 -0.01
CA PHE A 163 27.88 -20.29 0.75
C PHE A 163 27.95 -21.22 1.98
N LYS A 164 28.69 -22.33 1.88
CA LYS A 164 28.77 -23.36 2.94
C LYS A 164 29.27 -22.85 4.29
N GLY A 165 30.03 -21.75 4.32
CA GLY A 165 30.51 -21.11 5.56
C GLY A 165 29.62 -19.99 6.10
N ARG A 166 28.55 -19.60 5.38
CA ARG A 166 27.73 -18.41 5.70
C ARG A 166 26.25 -18.72 5.90
N LEU A 167 25.79 -19.91 5.52
CA LEU A 167 24.41 -20.33 5.66
C LEU A 167 24.30 -21.48 6.67
N SER A 168 23.21 -21.47 7.44
CA SER A 168 22.90 -22.51 8.42
C SER A 168 22.22 -23.74 7.82
N PHE A 169 22.11 -23.81 6.48
CA PHE A 169 21.49 -24.90 5.74
C PHE A 169 22.37 -25.30 4.54
N ASN A 170 22.24 -26.54 4.08
CA ASN A 170 22.98 -27.04 2.92
C ASN A 170 22.48 -26.38 1.63
N VAL A 171 23.41 -25.92 0.80
CA VAL A 171 23.20 -25.31 -0.52
C VAL A 171 23.72 -26.26 -1.59
#